data_AF-A0A2I0KPJ5-F1
#
_entry.id   AF-A0A2I0KPJ5-F1
#
_cell.length_a   1.000
_cell.length_b   1.000
_cell.length_c   1.000
_cell.angle_alpha   90.00
_cell.angle_beta   90.00
_cell.angle_gamma   90.00
#
_symmetry.space_group_name_H-M   'P 1'
#
loop_
_entity.id
_entity.type
_entity.pdbx_description
1 polymer ?
#
loop_
_entity_poly.entity_id
_entity_poly.type
_entity_poly.pdbx_seq_one_letter_code
_entity_poly.pdbx_strand_id
1 'polypeptide(L)'
;MNIEPSIKHLVVSGGVASNQYVRARLDEVVKRKSLQLVCPPPSLCTDNGVMVAWTGIEHFRMGRFDPPPPADEPEDVVYDLRPRWPLGEEYDKGRSEARSLRRARVHPSLTSIIQASLQQQH
;
A
#
# COMPACT_ATOMS: atom_id res chain seq x y z
N MET A 1 -9.68 -23.62 16.70
CA MET A 1 -9.55 -22.82 15.46
C MET A 1 -9.53 -23.81 14.31
N ASN A 2 -10.66 -23.96 13.62
CA ASN A 2 -10.75 -24.80 12.43
C ASN A 2 -10.24 -23.95 11.26
N ILE A 3 -9.21 -24.45 10.57
CA ILE A 3 -8.65 -23.79 9.39
C ILE A 3 -9.40 -24.33 8.19
N GLU A 4 -9.85 -23.46 7.29
CA GLU A 4 -10.50 -23.86 6.05
C GLU A 4 -9.63 -24.86 5.29
N PRO A 5 -10.16 -26.03 4.84
CA PRO A 5 -9.35 -27.11 4.28
C PRO A 5 -8.55 -26.73 3.02
N SER A 6 -8.95 -25.65 2.35
CA SER A 6 -8.29 -25.11 1.15
C SER A 6 -7.02 -24.32 1.45
N ILE A 7 -6.84 -23.86 2.68
CA ILE A 7 -5.67 -23.07 3.07
C ILE A 7 -4.46 -24.00 3.22
N LYS A 8 -3.40 -23.70 2.47
CA LYS A 8 -2.14 -24.47 2.44
C LYS A 8 -0.96 -23.70 3.04
N HIS A 9 -1.05 -22.37 3.08
CA HIS A 9 0.06 -21.50 3.44
C HIS A 9 -0.35 -20.49 4.51
N LEU A 10 0.59 -20.18 5.39
CA LEU A 10 0.55 -18.99 6.25
C LEU A 10 1.62 -18.03 5.76
N VAL A 11 1.22 -16.84 5.32
CA VAL A 11 2.17 -15.78 4.93
C VAL A 11 2.32 -14.81 6.08
N VAL A 12 3.55 -14.47 6.46
CA VAL A 12 3.84 -13.50 7.54
C VAL A 12 4.86 -12.48 7.06
N SER A 13 4.49 -11.20 7.12
CA SER A 13 5.32 -10.04 6.82
C SER A 13 5.25 -9.00 7.96
N GLY A 14 5.99 -7.90 7.83
CA GLY A 14 6.18 -6.88 8.87
C GLY A 14 7.53 -6.99 9.57
N GLY A 15 7.94 -5.94 10.28
CA GLY A 15 9.25 -5.90 10.95
C GLY A 15 9.46 -7.04 11.98
N VAL A 16 8.40 -7.43 12.69
CA VAL A 16 8.44 -8.58 13.62
C VAL A 16 8.67 -9.89 12.88
N ALA A 17 8.15 -10.02 11.64
CA ALA A 17 8.38 -11.19 10.81
C ALA A 17 9.84 -11.31 10.37
N SER A 18 10.67 -10.26 10.46
CA SER A 18 12.12 -10.35 10.22
C SER A 18 12.89 -11.03 11.36
N ASN A 19 12.26 -11.23 12.53
CA ASN A 19 12.89 -11.89 13.67
C ASN A 19 12.97 -13.41 13.46
N GLN A 20 14.17 -13.96 13.45
CA GLN A 20 14.40 -15.39 13.18
C GLN A 20 13.79 -16.31 14.23
N TYR A 21 13.80 -15.91 15.51
CA TYR A 21 13.18 -16.68 16.58
C TYR A 21 11.66 -16.75 16.39
N VAL A 22 11.02 -15.63 16.04
CA VAL A 22 9.58 -15.60 15.72
C VAL A 22 9.26 -16.51 14.54
N ARG A 23 10.04 -16.44 13.44
CA ARG A 23 9.86 -17.32 12.27
C ARG A 23 9.95 -18.80 12.64
N ALA A 24 10.97 -19.20 13.40
CA ALA A 24 11.17 -20.59 13.79
C ALA A 24 9.99 -21.13 14.62
N ARG A 25 9.48 -20.33 15.56
CA ARG A 25 8.34 -20.71 16.40
C ARG A 25 7.03 -20.78 15.61
N LEU A 26 6.83 -19.89 14.64
CA LEU A 26 5.68 -19.95 13.73
C LEU A 26 5.76 -21.17 12.81
N ASP A 27 6.95 -21.51 12.31
CA ASP A 27 7.17 -22.68 11.46
C ASP A 27 6.78 -23.99 12.18
N GLU A 28 7.17 -24.14 13.44
CA GLU A 28 6.74 -25.26 14.28
C GLU A 28 5.21 -25.32 14.43
N VAL A 29 4.54 -24.18 14.58
CA VAL A 29 3.08 -24.10 14.73
C VAL A 29 2.37 -24.52 13.45
N VAL A 30 2.81 -24.02 12.29
CA VAL A 30 2.14 -24.30 11.01
C VAL A 30 2.37 -25.74 10.56
N LYS A 31 3.54 -26.33 10.84
CA LYS A 31 3.83 -27.74 10.53
C LYS A 31 2.87 -28.69 11.25
N ARG A 32 2.52 -28.40 12.51
CA ARG A 32 1.50 -29.16 13.26
C ARG A 32 0.09 -29.06 12.67
N LYS A 33 -0.14 -28.09 11.79
CA LYS A 33 -1.40 -27.87 11.08
C LYS A 33 -1.33 -28.27 9.60
N SER A 34 -0.24 -28.93 9.18
CA SER A 34 -0.01 -29.31 7.77
C SER A 34 -0.05 -28.10 6.81
N LEU A 35 0.40 -26.94 7.30
CA LEU A 35 0.54 -25.71 6.54
C LEU A 35 2.03 -25.40 6.28
N GLN A 36 2.30 -24.59 5.28
CA GLN A 36 3.64 -24.08 4.97
C GLN A 36 3.77 -22.60 5.38
N LEU A 37 4.84 -22.25 6.10
CA LEU A 37 5.15 -20.86 6.42
C LEU A 37 5.85 -20.20 5.23
N VAL A 38 5.37 -19.04 4.83
CA VAL A 38 6.01 -18.19 3.83
C VAL A 38 6.34 -16.85 4.48
N CYS A 39 7.62 -16.51 4.53
CA CYS A 39 8.08 -15.19 4.97
C CYS A 39 8.95 -14.58 3.87
N PRO A 40 8.75 -13.31 3.51
CA PRO A 40 9.66 -12.61 2.61
C PRO A 40 11.10 -12.60 3.14
N PRO A 41 12.10 -12.33 2.26
CA PRO A 41 13.44 -11.97 2.70
C PRO A 41 13.38 -10.83 3.75
N PRO A 42 14.23 -10.83 4.79
CA PRO A 42 14.16 -9.82 5.86
C PRO A 42 14.19 -8.36 5.37
N SER A 43 14.90 -8.08 4.28
CA SER A 43 14.97 -6.75 3.64
C SER A 43 13.65 -6.31 3.00
N LEU A 44 12.74 -7.23 2.71
CA LEU A 44 11.43 -6.99 2.11
C LEU A 44 10.28 -7.17 3.10
N CYS A 45 10.56 -7.55 4.35
CA CYS A 45 9.53 -7.75 5.37
C CYS A 45 9.02 -6.45 5.97
N THR A 46 9.82 -5.39 6.02
CA THR A 46 9.39 -4.06 6.49
C THR A 46 8.77 -3.24 5.37
N ASP A 47 8.07 -2.16 5.72
CA ASP A 47 7.48 -1.24 4.75
C ASP A 47 8.54 -0.73 3.76
N ASN A 48 8.26 -0.89 2.47
CA ASN A 48 9.16 -0.50 1.39
C ASN A 48 8.36 -0.10 0.13
N GLY A 49 8.97 0.67 -0.76
CA GLY A 49 8.31 1.10 -2.00
C GLY A 49 8.02 -0.04 -2.99
N VAL A 50 8.74 -1.16 -2.90
CA VAL A 50 8.56 -2.31 -3.80
C VAL A 50 7.20 -2.96 -3.60
N MET A 51 6.72 -3.12 -2.35
CA MET A 51 5.40 -3.69 -2.08
C MET A 51 4.26 -2.79 -2.61
N VAL A 52 4.45 -1.47 -2.58
CA VAL A 52 3.48 -0.50 -3.11
C VAL A 52 3.45 -0.58 -4.64
N ALA A 53 4.62 -0.59 -5.28
CA ALA A 53 4.73 -0.73 -6.73
C ALA A 53 4.15 -2.06 -7.24
N TRP A 54 4.44 -3.17 -6.54
CA TRP A 54 3.90 -4.49 -6.89
C TRP A 54 2.38 -4.53 -6.78
N THR A 55 1.83 -3.99 -5.68
CA THR A 55 0.37 -3.85 -5.52
C THR A 55 -0.24 -3.04 -6.66
N GLY A 56 0.39 -1.93 -7.05
CA GLY A 56 -0.03 -1.12 -8.20
C GLY A 56 -0.04 -1.90 -9.53
N ILE A 57 0.97 -2.72 -9.79
CA ILE A 57 1.03 -3.58 -10.99
C ILE A 57 -0.10 -4.61 -10.98
N GLU A 58 -0.35 -5.28 -9.85
CA GLU A 58 -1.43 -6.26 -9.72
C GLU A 58 -2.80 -5.59 -9.93
N HIS A 59 -3.00 -4.39 -9.38
CA HIS A 59 -4.18 -3.57 -9.61
C HIS A 59 -4.35 -3.19 -11.08
N PHE A 60 -3.29 -2.69 -11.72
CA PHE A 60 -3.32 -2.31 -13.13
C PHE A 60 -3.68 -3.50 -14.03
N ARG A 61 -3.10 -4.68 -13.77
CA ARG A 61 -3.41 -5.93 -14.50
C ARG A 61 -4.87 -6.35 -14.37
N MET A 62 -5.53 -6.04 -13.25
CA MET A 62 -6.95 -6.29 -13.03
C MET A 62 -7.87 -5.16 -13.53
N GLY A 63 -7.31 -4.10 -14.14
CA GLY A 63 -8.07 -2.91 -14.54
C GLY A 63 -8.54 -2.04 -13.36
N ARG A 64 -7.95 -2.21 -12.18
CA ARG A 64 -8.28 -1.48 -10.94
C ARG A 64 -7.39 -0.24 -10.79
N PHE A 65 -7.52 0.72 -11.69
CA PHE A 65 -6.77 1.98 -11.65
C PHE A 65 -7.65 3.17 -12.05
N ASP A 66 -7.35 4.33 -11.49
CA ASP A 66 -7.94 5.59 -11.95
C ASP A 66 -7.24 6.06 -13.23
N PRO A 67 -7.95 6.69 -14.18
CA PRO A 67 -7.33 7.21 -15.39
C PRO A 67 -6.17 8.15 -15.04
N PRO A 68 -5.09 8.13 -15.84
CA PRO A 68 -3.97 9.02 -15.59
C PRO A 68 -4.47 10.47 -15.61
N PRO A 69 -3.92 11.34 -14.75
CA PRO A 69 -4.31 12.73 -14.74
C PRO A 69 -4.02 13.42 -16.09
N PRO A 70 -4.70 14.54 -16.39
CA PRO A 70 -4.42 15.36 -17.56
C PRO A 70 -2.96 15.81 -17.61
N ALA A 71 -2.42 16.04 -18.81
CA ALA A 71 -1.04 16.51 -18.98
C ALA A 71 -0.82 17.93 -18.43
N ASP A 72 -1.89 18.73 -18.35
CA ASP A 72 -1.98 20.07 -17.79
C ASP A 72 -2.52 20.02 -16.34
N GLU A 73 -1.93 19.17 -15.52
CA GLU A 73 -2.37 18.97 -14.14
C GLU A 73 -2.26 20.27 -13.32
N PRO A 74 -3.34 20.73 -12.67
CA PRO A 74 -3.29 21.92 -11.82
C PRO A 74 -2.28 21.74 -10.67
N GLU A 75 -1.53 22.79 -10.34
CA GLU A 75 -0.54 22.72 -9.24
C GLU A 75 -1.17 22.45 -7.86
N ASP A 76 -2.48 22.67 -7.71
CA ASP A 76 -3.24 22.53 -6.48
C ASP A 76 -4.06 21.23 -6.39
N VAL A 77 -3.65 20.18 -7.11
CA VAL A 77 -4.29 18.85 -7.01
C VAL A 77 -4.36 18.38 -5.56
N VAL A 78 -5.57 17.97 -5.17
CA VAL A 78 -5.87 17.45 -3.84
C VAL A 78 -6.02 15.95 -3.91
N TYR A 79 -5.14 15.24 -3.21
CA TYR A 79 -5.26 13.79 -3.03
C TYR A 79 -6.11 13.48 -1.79
N ASP A 80 -7.01 12.50 -1.95
CA ASP A 80 -7.75 11.93 -0.82
C ASP A 80 -6.85 10.93 -0.07
N LEU A 81 -6.32 11.35 1.07
CA LEU A 81 -5.60 10.47 1.97
C LEU A 81 -6.57 9.86 2.98
N ARG A 82 -6.59 8.53 3.06
CA ARG A 82 -7.39 7.80 4.06
C ARG A 82 -6.46 7.09 5.05
N PRO A 83 -6.20 7.68 6.24
CA PRO A 83 -5.36 7.06 7.25
C PRO A 83 -5.87 5.72 7.77
N ARG A 84 -7.20 5.51 7.73
CA ARG A 84 -7.87 4.27 8.12
C ARG A 84 -8.43 3.59 6.87
N TRP A 85 -7.53 3.13 6.01
CA TRP A 85 -7.90 2.37 4.82
C TRP A 85 -8.40 0.97 5.24
N PRO A 86 -9.62 0.57 4.89
CA PRO A 86 -10.15 -0.73 5.30
C PRO A 86 -9.50 -1.87 4.53
N LEU A 87 -9.42 -3.04 5.18
CA LEU A 87 -8.89 -4.28 4.61
C LEU A 87 -10.02 -5.31 4.46
N GLY A 88 -9.88 -6.26 3.54
CA GLY A 88 -10.83 -7.36 3.35
C GLY A 88 -11.95 -7.06 2.35
N GLU A 89 -13.14 -7.63 2.54
CA GLU A 89 -14.25 -7.51 1.58
C GLU A 89 -14.69 -6.05 1.31
N GLU A 90 -14.48 -5.15 2.27
CA GLU A 90 -14.72 -3.72 2.10
C GLU A 90 -13.77 -3.08 1.07
N TYR A 91 -12.56 -3.62 0.92
CA TYR A 91 -11.59 -3.21 -0.11
C TYR A 91 -12.04 -3.66 -1.50
N ASP A 92 -12.53 -4.90 -1.62
CA ASP A 92 -12.89 -5.52 -2.89
C ASP A 92 -14.10 -4.86 -3.58
N LYS A 93 -14.99 -4.25 -2.80
CA LYS A 93 -16.15 -3.52 -3.33
C LYS A 93 -15.79 -2.11 -3.82
N GLY A 94 -14.55 -1.64 -3.62
CA GLY A 94 -14.11 -0.28 -3.96
C GLY A 94 -14.90 0.83 -3.25
N ARG A 95 -15.76 0.45 -2.29
CA ARG A 95 -16.68 1.34 -1.59
C ARG A 95 -16.34 1.29 -0.11
N SER A 96 -15.59 2.28 0.29
CA SER A 96 -15.47 2.63 1.70
C SER A 96 -15.91 4.07 1.81
N GLU A 97 -17.01 4.33 2.51
CA GLU A 97 -17.38 5.69 2.88
C GLU A 97 -16.32 6.19 3.86
N ALA A 98 -15.46 7.09 3.39
CA ALA A 98 -14.41 7.67 4.20
C ALA A 98 -15.03 8.58 5.25
N ARG A 99 -15.06 8.13 6.52
CA ARG A 99 -15.47 8.97 7.66
C ARG A 99 -14.38 9.95 8.13
N SER A 100 -13.23 10.04 7.45
CA SER A 100 -12.16 10.98 7.79
C SER A 100 -11.29 11.29 6.57
N LEU A 101 -11.66 12.34 5.84
CA LEU A 101 -10.86 12.88 4.73
C LEU A 101 -9.86 13.88 5.30
N ARG A 102 -8.57 13.53 5.39
CA ARG A 102 -7.54 14.57 5.47
C ARG A 102 -7.14 14.90 4.04
N ARG A 103 -7.53 16.08 3.56
CA ARG A 103 -7.06 16.62 2.28
C ARG A 103 -5.62 17.08 2.45
N ALA A 104 -4.69 16.48 1.72
CA ALA A 104 -3.34 17.03 1.58
C ALA A 104 -3.32 17.90 0.32
N ARG A 105 -2.95 19.18 0.48
CA ARG A 105 -2.63 20.05 -0.65
C ARG A 105 -1.15 19.86 -0.97
N VAL A 106 -0.86 19.55 -2.23
CA VAL A 106 0.50 19.70 -2.75
C VAL A 106 0.69 21.20 -3.01
N HIS A 107 1.75 21.79 -2.45
CA HIS A 107 2.08 23.18 -2.74
C HIS A 107 2.84 23.26 -4.06
N PRO A 108 2.74 24.39 -4.79
CA PRO A 108 3.55 24.66 -5.97
C PRO A 108 5.02 24.38 -5.69
N SER A 109 5.72 23.79 -6.66
CA SER A 109 7.15 23.57 -6.53
C SER A 109 7.88 24.91 -6.35
N LEU A 110 9.00 24.91 -5.61
CA LEU A 110 9.83 26.12 -5.50
C LEU A 110 10.21 26.67 -6.88
N THR A 111 10.41 25.80 -7.87
CA THR A 111 10.68 26.15 -9.26
C THR A 111 9.55 26.97 -9.88
N SER A 112 8.30 26.54 -9.71
CA SER A 112 7.15 27.24 -10.28
C SER A 112 6.84 28.56 -9.57
N ILE A 113 7.06 28.64 -8.24
CA ILE A 113 6.97 29.90 -7.50
C ILE A 113 7.98 30.94 -8.01
N ILE A 114 9.21 30.50 -8.30
CA ILE A 114 10.27 31.38 -8.83
C ILE A 114 9.92 31.84 -10.26
N GLN A 115 9.46 30.94 -11.14
CA GLN A 115 9.06 31.32 -12.50
C GLN A 115 7.89 32.30 -12.52
N ALA A 116 6.87 32.09 -11.67
CA ALA A 116 5.73 33.01 -11.57
C ALA A 116 6.16 34.40 -11.06
N SER A 117 7.09 34.45 -10.10
CA SER A 117 7.63 35.71 -9.57
C SER A 117 8.43 36.49 -10.64
N LEU A 118 9.19 35.78 -11.49
CA LEU A 118 9.94 36.40 -12.60
C LEU A 118 9.02 36.94 -13.71
N GLN A 119 7.87 36.29 -13.94
CA GLN A 119 6.87 36.74 -14.93
C GLN A 119 6.09 37.99 -14.49
N GLN A 120 6.01 38.28 -13.18
CA GLN A 120 5.33 39.47 -12.65
C GLN A 120 6.20 40.74 -12.63
N GLN A 121 7.48 40.64 -12.99
CA GLN A 121 8.42 41.79 -13.03
C GLN A 121 8.55 42.44 -14.41
N HIS A 122 7.71 42.07 -15.37
CA HIS A 122 7.58 42.68 -16.70
C HIS A 122 6.16 43.25 -16.90
#